data_AF-A0A8X8GDA0-F1
#
_entry.id   AF-A0A8X8GDA0-F1
#
_cell.length_a   1.000
_cell.length_b   1.000
_cell.length_c   1.000
_cell.angle_alpha   90.00
_cell.angle_beta   90.00
_cell.angle_gamma   90.00
#
_symmetry.space_group_name_H-M   'P 1'
#
loop_
_entity.id
_entity.type
_entity.pdbx_description
1 polymer ?
#
loop_
_entity_poly.entity_id
_entity_poly.type
_entity_poly.pdbx_seq_one_letter_code
_entity_poly.pdbx_strand_id
1 'polypeptide(L)'
;YWTAPAAPVRMQTRWQQTAKAWQLDQGSIRWPGLGQGGFALYWPTQGGALRWQIRDMNVAMAPLYANWIKPLALPGGLAAGLQASGQVRFSVAGAGGLNALRWDLRNAAVSSSNRLLAVTGVNSRGAWSRTGKISAATLRWQSAALYRIPVGPLHADLVVNPQGFHLQQPFTLTMLGGALHFRQLAARWAGTRSGFSMSGDLRGVSMAQLTRIMRWPPFTGTVSATIPELQYHAGDLSTSGALSAQVFGGTVRVNDLHVENFFGVLPLLRGNVEISGVRLKPLTDAFHFGYISGVLDGHVKNLALLNWSPEAFDAQFHTVPVPGVRQEISYAAVQNLTRLGGGDGIGGFFQGLFLRMFKTFAYAHLGMGVRLRHGVAELSGVGTEDSGFVILQGQGLPRVDIVGYNRRVNWNELLARLQTAMHGGAQVQTGE
;
A
#
# COMPACT_ATOMS: atom_id res chain seq x y z
N TYR A 1 11.59 -10.59 -29.52
CA TYR A 1 12.50 -10.32 -28.40
C TYR A 1 13.09 -11.62 -27.86
N TRP A 2 13.91 -12.31 -28.66
CA TRP A 2 14.64 -13.49 -28.22
C TRP A 2 16.11 -13.24 -28.57
N THR A 3 16.95 -12.96 -27.58
CA THR A 3 18.39 -13.06 -27.78
C THR A 3 18.73 -14.54 -27.92
N ALA A 4 19.34 -14.92 -29.04
CA ALA A 4 19.83 -16.28 -29.24
C ALA A 4 20.71 -16.67 -28.05
N PRO A 5 20.55 -17.89 -27.49
CA PRO A 5 21.37 -18.31 -26.37
C PRO A 5 22.86 -18.30 -26.77
N ALA A 6 23.72 -17.89 -25.85
CA ALA A 6 25.18 -17.81 -26.07
C ALA A 6 25.82 -19.16 -26.45
N ALA A 7 25.09 -20.26 -26.30
CA ALA A 7 25.46 -21.59 -26.74
C ALA A 7 24.22 -22.28 -27.37
N PRO A 8 24.43 -23.26 -28.27
CA PRO A 8 23.32 -23.94 -28.94
C PRO A 8 22.47 -24.74 -27.96
N VAL A 9 21.15 -24.69 -28.15
CA VAL A 9 20.19 -25.56 -27.46
C VAL A 9 20.41 -26.99 -27.95
N ARG A 10 20.63 -27.93 -27.04
CA ARG A 10 20.75 -29.36 -27.36
C ARG A 10 19.43 -30.06 -27.04
N MET A 11 18.88 -30.74 -28.04
CA MET A 11 17.65 -31.51 -27.90
C MET A 11 17.88 -32.92 -28.43
N GLN A 12 17.48 -33.92 -27.66
CA GLN A 12 17.50 -35.32 -28.07
C GLN A 12 16.07 -35.83 -28.00
N THR A 13 15.59 -36.42 -29.09
CA THR A 13 14.21 -36.91 -29.18
C THR A 13 14.18 -38.31 -29.73
N ARG A 14 13.24 -39.10 -29.23
CA ARG A 14 12.79 -40.33 -29.86
C ARG A 14 11.33 -40.15 -30.22
N TRP A 15 11.03 -40.23 -31.50
CA TRP A 15 9.69 -40.08 -32.03
C TRP A 15 9.33 -41.24 -32.95
N GLN A 16 8.05 -41.55 -32.99
CA GLN A 16 7.47 -42.54 -33.88
C GLN A 16 6.19 -41.96 -34.49
N GLN A 17 5.96 -42.28 -35.76
CA GLN A 17 4.72 -41.97 -36.44
C GLN A 17 3.98 -43.28 -36.70
N THR A 18 2.74 -43.33 -36.23
CA THR A 18 1.79 -44.40 -36.53
C THR A 18 0.66 -43.85 -37.40
N ALA A 19 -0.14 -44.72 -38.00
CA ALA A 19 -1.35 -44.30 -38.72
C ALA A 19 -2.32 -43.46 -37.86
N LYS A 20 -2.25 -43.62 -36.53
CA LYS A 20 -3.18 -43.00 -35.55
C LYS A 20 -2.62 -41.78 -34.84
N ALA A 21 -1.30 -41.64 -34.73
CA ALA A 21 -0.66 -40.58 -33.96
C ALA A 21 0.82 -40.38 -34.30
N TRP A 22 1.27 -39.14 -34.11
CA TRP A 22 2.67 -38.80 -33.87
C TRP A 22 2.95 -38.83 -32.38
N GLN A 23 3.96 -39.59 -31.96
CA GLN A 23 4.30 -39.79 -30.57
C GLN A 23 5.79 -39.55 -30.35
N LEU A 24 6.09 -38.75 -29.32
CA LEU A 24 7.42 -38.45 -28.82
C LEU A 24 7.40 -38.77 -27.33
N ASP A 25 7.91 -39.95 -26.98
CA ASP A 25 7.81 -40.47 -25.61
C ASP A 25 8.90 -39.95 -24.68
N GLN A 26 10.06 -39.67 -25.25
CA GLN A 26 11.27 -39.26 -24.53
C GLN A 26 12.01 -38.21 -25.33
N GLY A 27 11.69 -36.95 -25.04
CA GLY A 27 12.50 -35.79 -25.40
C GLY A 27 13.30 -35.33 -24.19
N SER A 28 14.55 -34.95 -24.40
CA SER A 28 15.32 -34.17 -23.43
C SER A 28 15.79 -32.88 -24.07
N ILE A 29 15.73 -31.79 -23.31
CA ILE A 29 16.20 -30.47 -23.73
C ILE A 29 17.19 -29.96 -22.71
N ARG A 30 18.30 -29.41 -23.21
CA ARG A 30 19.28 -28.66 -22.43
C ARG A 30 19.43 -27.29 -23.08
N TRP A 31 18.89 -26.29 -22.40
CA TRP A 31 18.90 -24.90 -22.82
C TRP A 31 19.97 -24.13 -22.04
N PRO A 32 21.05 -23.66 -22.69
CA PRO A 32 22.13 -22.94 -22.02
C PRO A 32 21.64 -21.70 -21.27
N GLY A 33 22.02 -21.58 -20.00
CA GLY A 33 21.58 -20.50 -19.12
C GLY A 33 20.19 -20.71 -18.51
N LEU A 34 19.23 -21.32 -19.24
CA LEU A 34 17.87 -21.54 -18.72
C LEU A 34 17.78 -22.80 -17.86
N GLY A 35 18.16 -23.98 -18.37
CA GLY A 35 18.01 -25.23 -17.63
C GLY A 35 17.84 -26.48 -18.49
N GLN A 36 17.40 -27.58 -17.86
CA GLN A 36 17.28 -28.88 -18.52
C GLN A 36 16.15 -29.73 -17.97
N GLY A 37 15.73 -30.74 -18.76
CA GLY A 37 14.75 -31.74 -18.36
C GLY A 37 14.03 -32.35 -19.55
N GLY A 38 12.90 -33.01 -19.29
CA GLY A 38 12.24 -33.87 -20.26
C GLY A 38 10.97 -33.28 -20.85
N PHE A 39 10.59 -33.74 -22.04
CA PHE A 39 9.28 -33.48 -22.62
C PHE A 39 8.77 -34.72 -23.37
N ALA A 40 7.46 -34.77 -23.54
CA ALA A 40 6.76 -35.77 -24.31
C ALA A 40 5.60 -35.10 -25.06
N LEU A 41 5.28 -35.62 -26.24
CA LEU A 41 4.25 -35.06 -27.11
C LEU A 41 3.48 -36.21 -27.77
N TYR A 42 2.17 -36.09 -27.79
CA TYR A 42 1.28 -37.03 -28.46
C TYR A 42 0.25 -36.25 -29.27
N TRP A 43 0.31 -36.40 -30.58
CA TRP A 43 -0.55 -35.71 -31.53
C TRP A 43 -1.34 -36.72 -32.36
N PRO A 44 -2.66 -36.86 -32.14
CA PRO A 44 -3.52 -37.70 -32.97
C PRO A 44 -3.55 -37.23 -34.42
N THR A 45 -3.54 -38.16 -35.38
CA THR A 45 -3.63 -37.83 -36.83
C THR A 45 -5.06 -37.59 -37.30
N GLN A 46 -6.07 -38.10 -36.59
CA GLN A 46 -7.50 -38.00 -36.95
C GLN A 46 -8.32 -37.36 -35.83
N GLY A 47 -8.26 -36.04 -35.72
CA GLY A 47 -9.03 -35.29 -34.73
C GLY A 47 -8.61 -35.57 -33.27
N GLY A 48 -8.78 -34.57 -32.41
CA GLY A 48 -8.37 -34.65 -31.01
C GLY A 48 -7.26 -33.68 -30.65
N ALA A 49 -7.15 -33.39 -29.35
CA ALA A 49 -6.25 -32.37 -28.85
C ALA A 49 -4.81 -32.88 -28.76
N LEU A 50 -3.86 -32.03 -29.16
CA LEU A 50 -2.43 -32.21 -28.88
C LEU A 50 -2.22 -32.36 -27.38
N ARG A 51 -1.65 -33.49 -26.97
CA ARG A 51 -1.24 -33.74 -25.60
C ARG A 51 0.25 -33.50 -25.48
N TRP A 52 0.64 -32.74 -24.48
CA TRP A 52 2.03 -32.41 -24.23
C TRP A 52 2.32 -32.51 -22.74
N GLN A 53 3.54 -32.90 -22.44
CA GLN A 53 4.03 -32.99 -21.08
C GLN A 53 5.46 -32.50 -21.03
N ILE A 54 5.76 -31.70 -20.03
CA ILE A 54 7.11 -31.30 -19.67
C ILE A 54 7.37 -31.85 -18.26
N ARG A 55 8.44 -32.63 -18.12
CA ARG A 55 8.77 -33.39 -16.91
C ARG A 55 10.05 -32.85 -16.31
N ASP A 56 9.99 -32.57 -15.01
CA ASP A 56 11.14 -32.26 -14.17
C ASP A 56 12.08 -31.21 -14.78
N MET A 57 11.52 -30.15 -15.36
CA MET A 57 12.31 -29.01 -15.80
C MET A 57 12.95 -28.36 -14.60
N ASN A 58 14.27 -28.40 -14.51
CA ASN A 58 15.01 -27.58 -13.55
C ASN A 58 15.56 -26.38 -14.29
N VAL A 59 15.04 -25.19 -13.97
CA VAL A 59 15.43 -23.95 -14.64
C VAL A 59 15.83 -22.86 -13.65
N ALA A 60 16.77 -22.02 -14.07
CA ALA A 60 17.15 -20.82 -13.37
C ALA A 60 16.04 -19.77 -13.48
N MET A 61 15.66 -19.18 -12.35
CA MET A 61 14.57 -18.20 -12.28
C MET A 61 14.88 -16.90 -13.02
N ALA A 62 16.14 -16.47 -13.07
CA ALA A 62 16.52 -15.22 -13.74
C ALA A 62 16.16 -15.20 -15.24
N PRO A 63 16.65 -16.15 -16.08
CA PRO A 63 16.28 -16.20 -17.48
C PRO A 63 14.84 -16.64 -17.71
N LEU A 64 14.26 -17.47 -16.83
CA LEU A 64 12.83 -17.80 -16.90
C LEU A 64 11.97 -16.54 -16.75
N TYR A 65 12.25 -15.74 -15.72
CA TYR A 65 11.50 -14.53 -15.44
C TYR A 65 11.68 -13.50 -16.55
N ALA A 66 12.92 -13.21 -16.93
CA ALA A 66 13.23 -12.19 -17.94
C ALA A 66 12.59 -12.49 -19.31
N ASN A 67 12.60 -13.75 -19.74
CA ASN A 67 12.23 -14.11 -21.10
C ASN A 67 10.79 -14.64 -21.24
N TRP A 68 10.20 -15.20 -20.19
CA TRP A 68 8.90 -15.88 -20.28
C TRP A 68 7.82 -15.28 -19.39
N ILE A 69 8.17 -14.75 -18.22
CA ILE A 69 7.18 -14.22 -17.27
C ILE A 69 7.01 -12.72 -17.44
N LYS A 70 8.12 -11.98 -17.48
CA LYS A 70 8.14 -10.52 -17.60
C LYS A 70 7.41 -9.99 -18.84
N PRO A 71 7.50 -10.62 -20.04
CA PRO A 71 6.74 -10.16 -21.21
C PRO A 71 5.22 -10.29 -21.10
N LEU A 72 4.73 -11.12 -20.18
CA LEU A 72 3.30 -11.28 -19.89
C LEU A 72 2.78 -10.21 -18.91
N ALA A 73 3.67 -9.44 -18.28
CA ALA A 73 3.29 -8.39 -17.36
C ALA A 73 2.77 -7.15 -18.11
N LEU A 74 1.83 -6.44 -17.49
CA LEU A 74 1.35 -5.16 -18.01
C LEU A 74 2.50 -4.15 -18.09
N PRO A 75 2.65 -3.41 -19.21
CA PRO A 75 3.62 -2.34 -19.33
C PRO A 75 3.46 -1.33 -18.19
N GLY A 76 4.56 -1.01 -17.48
CA GLY A 76 4.54 -0.10 -16.34
C GLY A 76 4.07 -0.70 -15.01
N GLY A 77 3.60 -1.95 -14.98
CA GLY A 77 3.24 -2.65 -13.75
C GLY A 77 4.45 -3.00 -12.88
N LEU A 78 4.21 -3.26 -11.58
CA LEU A 78 5.27 -3.62 -10.61
C LEU A 78 6.19 -4.74 -11.11
N ALA A 79 5.63 -5.74 -11.82
CA ALA A 79 6.37 -6.87 -12.37
C ALA A 79 7.40 -6.48 -13.46
N ALA A 80 7.20 -5.38 -14.20
CA ALA A 80 8.15 -4.94 -15.23
C ALA A 80 9.51 -4.54 -14.63
N GLY A 81 9.53 -4.07 -13.39
CA GLY A 81 10.73 -3.63 -12.67
C GLY A 81 11.45 -4.72 -11.88
N LEU A 82 10.92 -5.95 -11.82
CA LEU A 82 11.45 -7.03 -10.99
C LEU A 82 12.56 -7.81 -11.68
N GLN A 83 13.44 -8.32 -10.85
CA GLN A 83 14.47 -9.30 -11.14
C GLN A 83 14.24 -10.49 -10.23
N ALA A 84 14.40 -11.70 -10.77
CA ALA A 84 14.27 -12.94 -10.02
C ALA A 84 15.56 -13.74 -10.08
N SER A 85 15.84 -14.54 -9.06
CA SER A 85 16.97 -15.45 -8.99
C SER A 85 16.59 -16.72 -8.22
N GLY A 86 17.46 -17.73 -8.25
CA GLY A 86 17.20 -19.06 -7.70
C GLY A 86 16.85 -20.10 -8.76
N GLN A 87 16.31 -21.23 -8.32
CA GLN A 87 15.96 -22.36 -9.19
C GLN A 87 14.53 -22.81 -8.95
N VAL A 88 13.86 -23.20 -10.03
CA VAL A 88 12.54 -23.82 -9.97
C VAL A 88 12.57 -25.14 -10.71
N ARG A 89 12.10 -26.19 -10.02
CA ARG A 89 11.77 -27.46 -10.65
C ARG A 89 10.27 -27.50 -10.90
N PHE A 90 9.85 -27.72 -12.14
CA PHE A 90 8.43 -27.83 -12.45
C PHE A 90 8.13 -28.98 -13.41
N SER A 91 6.87 -29.41 -13.40
CA SER A 91 6.32 -30.36 -14.36
C SER A 91 4.94 -29.86 -14.78
N VAL A 92 4.69 -29.81 -16.08
CA VAL A 92 3.42 -29.32 -16.63
C VAL A 92 2.90 -30.32 -17.65
N ALA A 93 1.59 -30.49 -17.70
CA ALA A 93 0.93 -31.33 -18.69
C ALA A 93 -0.32 -30.63 -19.21
N GLY A 94 -0.64 -30.87 -20.47
CA GLY A 94 -1.77 -30.24 -21.11
C GLY A 94 -2.34 -31.04 -22.28
N ALA A 95 -3.60 -30.75 -22.58
CA ALA A 95 -4.30 -31.23 -23.77
C ALA A 95 -5.20 -30.10 -24.28
N GLY A 96 -4.76 -29.37 -25.32
CA GLY A 96 -5.44 -28.14 -25.77
C GLY A 96 -5.43 -26.98 -24.76
N GLY A 97 -4.65 -27.09 -23.68
CA GLY A 97 -4.52 -26.13 -22.58
C GLY A 97 -3.81 -26.76 -21.37
N LEU A 98 -3.47 -25.97 -20.36
CA LEU A 98 -2.82 -26.47 -19.14
C LEU A 98 -3.81 -27.32 -18.32
N ASN A 99 -3.42 -28.55 -18.01
CA ASN A 99 -4.23 -29.48 -17.23
C ASN A 99 -3.63 -29.79 -15.86
N ALA A 100 -2.30 -29.80 -15.74
CA ALA A 100 -1.62 -30.03 -14.48
C ALA A 100 -0.32 -29.23 -14.42
N LEU A 101 0.01 -28.75 -13.21
CA LEU A 101 1.24 -28.06 -12.88
C LEU A 101 1.72 -28.56 -11.52
N ARG A 102 2.98 -28.95 -11.42
CA ARG A 102 3.67 -29.19 -10.15
C ARG A 102 4.89 -28.30 -10.12
N TRP A 103 5.16 -27.66 -8.99
CA TRP A 103 6.32 -26.80 -8.81
C TRP A 103 7.03 -27.09 -7.50
N ASP A 104 8.34 -26.83 -7.50
CA ASP A 104 9.25 -26.85 -6.37
C ASP A 104 10.28 -25.74 -6.61
N LEU A 105 9.99 -24.57 -6.03
CA LEU A 105 10.81 -23.38 -6.03
C LEU A 105 11.71 -23.42 -4.80
N ARG A 106 13.03 -23.33 -5.00
CA ARG A 106 14.02 -23.43 -3.93
C ARG A 106 14.92 -22.21 -3.90
N ASN A 107 15.04 -21.63 -2.71
CA ASN A 107 15.90 -20.50 -2.39
C ASN A 107 15.84 -19.39 -3.46
N ALA A 108 14.64 -19.05 -3.90
CA ALA A 108 14.45 -17.99 -4.87
C ALA A 108 14.49 -16.63 -4.19
N ALA A 109 14.88 -15.62 -4.94
CA ALA A 109 14.81 -14.24 -4.50
C ALA A 109 14.23 -13.37 -5.61
N VAL A 110 13.45 -12.37 -5.22
CA VAL A 110 12.83 -11.40 -6.12
C VAL A 110 13.15 -10.02 -5.60
N SER A 111 13.64 -9.13 -6.47
CA SER A 111 13.94 -7.75 -6.10
C SER A 111 13.54 -6.80 -7.21
N SER A 112 13.03 -5.63 -6.84
CA SER A 112 12.82 -4.53 -7.78
C SER A 112 14.13 -3.76 -8.01
N SER A 113 14.32 -3.28 -9.24
CA SER A 113 15.44 -2.39 -9.61
C SER A 113 15.55 -1.15 -8.72
N ASN A 114 14.42 -0.57 -8.31
CA ASN A 114 14.36 0.58 -7.40
C ASN A 114 14.51 0.22 -5.90
N ARG A 115 14.76 -1.06 -5.58
CA ARG A 115 14.91 -1.61 -4.21
C ARG A 115 13.70 -1.34 -3.28
N LEU A 116 12.54 -1.00 -3.83
CA LEU A 116 11.31 -0.85 -3.03
C LEU A 116 10.68 -2.19 -2.67
N LEU A 117 11.03 -3.26 -3.39
CA LEU A 117 10.58 -4.60 -3.09
C LEU A 117 11.79 -5.54 -3.12
N ALA A 118 11.94 -6.35 -2.09
CA ALA A 118 12.89 -7.45 -2.04
C ALA A 118 12.29 -8.60 -1.23
N VAL A 119 12.41 -9.83 -1.73
CA VAL A 119 12.00 -11.04 -1.02
C VAL A 119 13.12 -12.05 -1.22
N THR A 120 13.60 -12.65 -0.14
CA THR A 120 14.74 -13.58 -0.17
C THR A 120 14.39 -14.90 0.51
N GLY A 121 15.08 -15.96 0.08
CA GLY A 121 14.87 -17.30 0.64
C GLY A 121 13.48 -17.86 0.38
N VAL A 122 12.88 -17.52 -0.77
CA VAL A 122 11.55 -17.99 -1.17
C VAL A 122 11.63 -19.48 -1.49
N ASN A 123 10.85 -20.27 -0.76
CA ASN A 123 10.65 -21.68 -1.01
C ASN A 123 9.16 -21.93 -1.17
N SER A 124 8.78 -22.57 -2.28
CA SER A 124 7.39 -22.93 -2.50
C SER A 124 7.27 -24.25 -3.22
N ARG A 125 6.37 -25.11 -2.77
CA ARG A 125 6.07 -26.38 -3.42
C ARG A 125 4.56 -26.57 -3.47
N GLY A 126 4.09 -27.22 -4.51
CA GLY A 126 2.68 -27.52 -4.65
C GLY A 126 2.35 -28.16 -5.98
N ALA A 127 1.07 -28.46 -6.13
CA ALA A 127 0.50 -28.95 -7.36
C ALA A 127 -0.85 -28.26 -7.62
N TRP A 128 -1.18 -28.14 -8.90
CA TRP A 128 -2.46 -27.68 -9.40
C TRP A 128 -2.90 -28.64 -10.50
N SER A 129 -4.20 -28.91 -10.56
CA SER A 129 -4.81 -29.69 -11.63
C SER A 129 -6.16 -29.10 -11.99
N ARG A 130 -6.46 -29.04 -13.28
CA ARG A 130 -7.72 -28.53 -13.82
C ARG A 130 -8.90 -29.44 -13.53
N THR A 131 -8.67 -30.75 -13.49
CA THR A 131 -9.69 -31.80 -13.29
C THR A 131 -9.45 -32.62 -12.03
N GLY A 132 -8.34 -32.36 -11.33
CA GLY A 132 -7.89 -33.14 -10.20
C GLY A 132 -8.44 -32.65 -8.86
N LYS A 133 -8.05 -33.40 -7.82
CA LYS A 133 -8.39 -33.10 -6.43
C LYS A 133 -7.63 -31.86 -5.94
N ILE A 134 -8.21 -31.25 -4.92
CA ILE A 134 -7.60 -30.19 -4.11
C ILE A 134 -6.20 -30.63 -3.68
N SER A 135 -5.23 -29.74 -3.82
CA SER A 135 -3.81 -29.99 -3.53
C SER A 135 -3.30 -29.00 -2.49
N ALA A 136 -2.46 -29.48 -1.56
CA ALA A 136 -1.77 -28.60 -0.63
C ALA A 136 -0.55 -27.94 -1.31
N ALA A 137 -0.31 -26.68 -0.98
CA ALA A 137 0.88 -25.95 -1.37
C ALA A 137 1.44 -25.21 -0.16
N THR A 138 2.76 -25.06 -0.10
CA THR A 138 3.41 -24.30 0.96
C THR A 138 4.17 -23.14 0.36
N LEU A 139 4.13 -21.98 1.00
CA LEU A 139 4.93 -20.81 0.67
C LEU A 139 5.71 -20.39 1.92
N ARG A 140 7.02 -20.20 1.75
CA ARG A 140 7.92 -19.72 2.79
C ARG A 140 8.85 -18.67 2.21
N TRP A 141 9.18 -17.66 2.99
CA TRP A 141 10.31 -16.78 2.71
C TRP A 141 11.08 -16.51 4.00
N GLN A 142 12.37 -16.20 3.87
CA GLN A 142 13.21 -15.90 5.02
C GLN A 142 13.08 -14.44 5.46
N SER A 143 13.05 -13.53 4.50
CA SER A 143 12.82 -12.11 4.76
C SER A 143 12.22 -11.44 3.53
N ALA A 144 11.49 -10.37 3.78
CA ALA A 144 11.02 -9.47 2.73
C ALA A 144 11.24 -8.01 3.16
N ALA A 145 11.27 -7.11 2.20
CA ALA A 145 11.26 -5.68 2.40
C ALA A 145 10.30 -5.07 1.38
N LEU A 146 9.33 -4.29 1.87
CA LEU A 146 8.36 -3.57 1.06
C LEU A 146 8.42 -2.08 1.41
N TYR A 147 8.67 -1.21 0.44
CA TYR A 147 8.94 0.22 0.65
C TYR A 147 9.97 0.48 1.76
N ARG A 148 11.04 -0.33 1.81
CA ARG A 148 12.09 -0.30 2.85
C ARG A 148 11.65 -0.78 4.24
N ILE A 149 10.39 -1.16 4.41
CA ILE A 149 9.88 -1.74 5.66
C ILE A 149 10.26 -3.23 5.67
N PRO A 150 11.12 -3.68 6.62
CA PRO A 150 11.46 -5.09 6.73
C PRO A 150 10.27 -5.88 7.28
N VAL A 151 10.06 -7.04 6.68
CA VAL A 151 9.03 -8.01 7.04
C VAL A 151 9.74 -9.32 7.38
N GLY A 152 9.35 -9.91 8.51
CA GLY A 152 9.92 -11.13 9.02
C GLY A 152 9.68 -12.36 8.14
N PRO A 153 10.19 -13.53 8.56
CA PRO A 153 9.97 -14.78 7.87
C PRO A 153 8.48 -15.12 7.80
N LEU A 154 8.08 -15.77 6.71
CA LEU A 154 6.71 -16.25 6.50
C LEU A 154 6.71 -17.75 6.31
N HIS A 155 5.67 -18.38 6.85
CA HIS A 155 5.21 -19.68 6.43
C HIS A 155 3.69 -19.64 6.26
N ALA A 156 3.22 -19.95 5.06
CA ALA A 156 1.80 -20.07 4.76
C ALA A 156 1.53 -21.42 4.08
N ASP A 157 0.50 -22.09 4.56
CA ASP A 157 -0.05 -23.30 3.94
C ASP A 157 -1.31 -22.93 3.17
N LEU A 158 -1.34 -23.33 1.91
CA LEU A 158 -2.34 -22.96 0.92
C LEU A 158 -3.02 -24.21 0.41
N VAL A 159 -4.30 -24.07 0.11
CA VAL A 159 -5.11 -25.09 -0.55
C VAL A 159 -5.40 -24.61 -1.95
N VAL A 160 -4.91 -25.36 -2.93
CA VAL A 160 -4.99 -25.05 -4.36
C VAL A 160 -6.02 -25.96 -5.01
N ASN A 161 -6.94 -25.35 -5.77
CA ASN A 161 -8.01 -26.03 -6.48
C ASN A 161 -8.05 -25.57 -7.95
N PRO A 162 -8.88 -26.18 -8.81
CA PRO A 162 -8.92 -25.81 -10.23
C PRO A 162 -9.20 -24.33 -10.49
N GLN A 163 -9.96 -23.67 -9.62
CA GLN A 163 -10.47 -22.30 -9.80
C GLN A 163 -9.64 -21.23 -9.10
N GLY A 164 -8.73 -21.61 -8.20
CA GLY A 164 -8.05 -20.67 -7.32
C GLY A 164 -7.21 -21.31 -6.21
N PHE A 165 -6.81 -20.49 -5.26
CA PHE A 165 -6.25 -20.93 -3.99
C PHE A 165 -6.91 -20.21 -2.81
N HIS A 166 -6.79 -20.81 -1.63
CA HIS A 166 -7.09 -20.13 -0.38
C HIS A 166 -6.11 -20.54 0.72
N LEU A 167 -6.01 -19.70 1.73
CA LEU A 167 -5.22 -19.95 2.92
C LEU A 167 -5.82 -21.09 3.75
N GLN A 168 -5.01 -22.06 4.16
CA GLN A 168 -5.45 -23.19 4.97
C GLN A 168 -5.67 -22.76 6.43
N GLN A 169 -4.76 -21.94 6.97
CA GLN A 169 -4.82 -21.43 8.34
C GLN A 169 -4.29 -20.00 8.40
N PRO A 170 -4.86 -19.14 9.27
CA PRO A 170 -4.33 -17.81 9.51
C PRO A 170 -2.83 -17.82 9.84
N PHE A 171 -2.10 -16.80 9.40
CA PHE A 171 -0.69 -16.63 9.75
C PHE A 171 -0.40 -15.20 10.21
N THR A 172 0.72 -15.03 10.90
CA THR A 172 1.14 -13.73 11.43
C THR A 172 2.54 -13.39 10.93
N LEU A 173 2.70 -12.17 10.41
CA LEU A 173 3.98 -11.58 10.03
C LEU A 173 4.44 -10.59 11.07
N THR A 174 5.69 -10.68 11.49
CA THR A 174 6.30 -9.65 12.34
C THR A 174 6.84 -8.51 11.47
N MET A 175 6.51 -7.28 11.84
CA MET A 175 7.02 -6.07 11.19
C MET A 175 7.01 -4.90 12.15
N LEU A 176 8.05 -4.05 12.13
CA LEU A 176 8.11 -2.79 12.86
C LEU A 176 7.80 -2.91 14.38
N GLY A 177 8.25 -4.01 15.01
CA GLY A 177 7.98 -4.31 16.42
C GLY A 177 6.54 -4.78 16.74
N GLY A 178 5.67 -4.82 15.73
CA GLY A 178 4.30 -5.31 15.82
C GLY A 178 4.06 -6.57 14.99
N ALA A 179 2.78 -6.86 14.75
CA ALA A 179 2.33 -8.05 14.04
C ALA A 179 1.24 -7.70 13.02
N LEU A 180 1.33 -8.27 11.82
CA LEU A 180 0.30 -8.25 10.79
C LEU A 180 -0.29 -9.66 10.69
N HIS A 181 -1.52 -9.82 11.13
CA HIS A 181 -2.26 -11.07 11.12
C HIS A 181 -3.12 -11.16 9.86
N PHE A 182 -2.94 -12.23 9.08
CA PHE A 182 -3.79 -12.54 7.92
C PHE A 182 -4.78 -13.62 8.34
N ARG A 183 -6.07 -13.27 8.36
CA ARG A 183 -7.16 -14.19 8.68
C ARG A 183 -7.58 -14.99 7.46
N GLN A 184 -7.69 -14.32 6.32
CA GLN A 184 -8.08 -14.93 5.06
C GLN A 184 -7.21 -14.38 3.93
N LEU A 185 -6.91 -15.25 2.97
CA LEU A 185 -6.25 -14.93 1.72
C LEU A 185 -6.77 -15.91 0.69
N ALA A 186 -7.40 -15.43 -0.37
CA ALA A 186 -7.90 -16.27 -1.44
C ALA A 186 -7.74 -15.57 -2.78
N ALA A 187 -7.46 -16.33 -3.82
CA ALA A 187 -7.53 -15.82 -5.19
C ALA A 187 -8.30 -16.81 -6.06
N ARG A 188 -9.03 -16.27 -7.02
CA ARG A 188 -9.76 -17.02 -8.04
C ARG A 188 -9.32 -16.50 -9.39
N TRP A 189 -8.92 -17.37 -10.30
CA TRP A 189 -8.52 -17.01 -11.67
C TRP A 189 -9.51 -17.50 -12.73
N ALA A 190 -10.54 -18.24 -12.31
CA ALA A 190 -11.56 -18.77 -13.21
C ALA A 190 -12.97 -18.36 -12.77
N GLY A 191 -13.82 -18.08 -13.77
CA GLY A 191 -15.23 -17.74 -13.61
C GLY A 191 -15.48 -16.24 -13.37
N THR A 192 -16.76 -15.88 -13.23
CA THR A 192 -17.24 -14.50 -13.07
C THR A 192 -16.80 -13.83 -11.76
N ARG A 193 -16.18 -14.57 -10.83
CA ARG A 193 -15.60 -14.04 -9.58
C ARG A 193 -14.07 -14.10 -9.58
N SER A 194 -13.43 -13.98 -10.74
CA SER A 194 -11.97 -13.92 -10.83
C SER A 194 -11.46 -12.68 -10.09
N GLY A 195 -10.57 -12.86 -9.13
CA GLY A 195 -10.22 -11.81 -8.21
C GLY A 195 -9.40 -12.33 -7.04
N PHE A 196 -9.22 -11.46 -6.06
CA PHE A 196 -8.49 -11.74 -4.84
C PHE A 196 -9.27 -11.22 -3.66
N SER A 197 -9.27 -11.94 -2.54
CA SER A 197 -9.78 -11.42 -1.28
C SER A 197 -8.79 -11.65 -0.15
N MET A 198 -8.75 -10.70 0.78
CA MET A 198 -7.98 -10.83 2.02
C MET A 198 -8.68 -10.17 3.19
N SER A 199 -8.40 -10.65 4.39
CA SER A 199 -8.80 -9.96 5.62
C SER A 199 -7.74 -10.18 6.70
N GLY A 200 -7.68 -9.26 7.67
CA GLY A 200 -6.62 -9.31 8.67
C GLY A 200 -6.67 -8.17 9.67
N ASP A 201 -5.59 -8.04 10.42
CA ASP A 201 -5.40 -6.98 11.38
C ASP A 201 -3.92 -6.69 11.60
N LEU A 202 -3.61 -5.42 11.83
CA LEU A 202 -2.31 -4.91 12.21
C LEU A 202 -2.35 -4.61 13.71
N ARG A 203 -1.36 -5.06 14.48
CA ARG A 203 -1.29 -4.83 15.92
C ARG A 203 0.06 -4.25 16.31
N GLY A 204 0.03 -3.14 17.03
CA GLY A 204 1.18 -2.65 17.77
C GLY A 204 2.37 -2.23 16.91
N VAL A 205 2.16 -1.81 15.66
CA VAL A 205 3.25 -1.35 14.80
C VAL A 205 3.85 -0.05 15.37
N SER A 206 5.16 -0.04 15.55
CA SER A 206 5.87 1.10 16.14
C SER A 206 6.00 2.25 15.14
N MET A 207 5.41 3.40 15.49
CA MET A 207 5.57 4.63 14.70
C MET A 207 7.01 5.14 14.71
N ALA A 208 7.73 4.93 15.81
CA ALA A 208 9.13 5.35 15.91
C ALA A 208 10.03 4.59 14.94
N GLN A 209 9.77 3.30 14.74
CA GLN A 209 10.51 2.50 13.75
C GLN A 209 10.11 2.87 12.32
N LEU A 210 8.80 3.02 12.06
CA LEU A 210 8.28 3.40 10.75
C LEU A 210 8.85 4.75 10.29
N THR A 211 8.73 5.79 11.13
CA THR A 211 9.20 7.14 10.80
C THR A 211 10.69 7.20 10.56
N ARG A 212 11.50 6.47 11.35
CA ARG A 212 12.94 6.35 11.13
C ARG A 212 13.27 5.75 9.76
N ILE A 213 12.58 4.68 9.37
CA ILE A 213 12.78 4.02 8.06
C ILE A 213 12.37 4.94 6.91
N MET A 214 11.24 5.64 7.08
CA MET A 214 10.70 6.55 6.08
C MET A 214 11.39 7.92 6.06
N ARG A 215 12.28 8.19 7.01
CA ARG A 215 12.91 9.51 7.26
C ARG A 215 11.87 10.61 7.49
N TRP A 216 10.79 10.26 8.15
CA TRP A 216 9.76 11.20 8.60
C TRP A 216 10.12 11.78 9.97
N PRO A 217 9.47 12.90 10.35
CA PRO A 217 9.56 13.40 11.72
C PRO A 217 9.24 12.30 12.75
N PRO A 218 9.94 12.27 13.90
CA PRO A 218 9.85 11.16 14.83
C PRO A 218 8.49 11.15 15.53
N PHE A 219 7.62 10.21 15.14
CA PHE A 219 6.37 9.95 15.84
C PHE A 219 6.53 8.82 16.84
N THR A 220 6.00 9.02 18.05
CA THR A 220 5.95 7.99 19.10
C THR A 220 4.59 7.30 19.14
N GLY A 221 4.54 6.11 19.74
CA GLY A 221 3.31 5.34 19.91
C GLY A 221 3.20 4.16 18.94
N THR A 222 2.03 3.53 18.94
CA THR A 222 1.74 2.36 18.13
C THR A 222 0.51 2.58 17.26
N VAL A 223 0.49 1.88 16.13
CA VAL A 223 -0.66 1.78 15.23
C VAL A 223 -1.17 0.36 15.24
N SER A 224 -2.48 0.25 15.43
CA SER A 224 -3.22 -0.99 15.19
C SER A 224 -4.30 -0.69 14.16
N ALA A 225 -4.66 -1.68 13.35
CA ALA A 225 -5.72 -1.54 12.35
C ALA A 225 -6.47 -2.86 12.16
N THR A 226 -7.77 -2.78 11.91
CA THR A 226 -8.60 -3.90 11.49
C THR A 226 -8.88 -3.74 10.01
N ILE A 227 -8.54 -4.78 9.24
CA ILE A 227 -8.80 -4.87 7.81
C ILE A 227 -9.96 -5.85 7.62
N PRO A 228 -11.17 -5.36 7.26
CA PRO A 228 -12.30 -6.21 6.91
C PRO A 228 -11.96 -6.97 5.62
N GLU A 229 -12.93 -7.72 5.07
CA GLU A 229 -12.67 -8.38 3.80
C GLU A 229 -12.48 -7.33 2.71
N LEU A 230 -11.27 -7.28 2.17
CA LEU A 230 -10.90 -6.51 1.00
C LEU A 230 -11.00 -7.43 -0.20
N GLN A 231 -11.80 -7.03 -1.20
CA GLN A 231 -12.06 -7.80 -2.39
C GLN A 231 -11.56 -7.01 -3.60
N TYR A 232 -10.81 -7.68 -4.47
CA TYR A 232 -10.39 -7.19 -5.77
C TYR A 232 -11.09 -8.02 -6.84
N HIS A 233 -11.79 -7.37 -7.76
CA HIS A 233 -12.45 -8.02 -8.88
C HIS A 233 -12.44 -7.12 -10.11
N ALA A 234 -12.00 -7.67 -11.25
CA ALA A 234 -12.06 -6.99 -12.55
C ALA A 234 -11.45 -5.58 -12.61
N GLY A 235 -10.46 -5.27 -11.76
CA GLY A 235 -9.82 -3.95 -11.69
C GLY A 235 -10.26 -3.12 -10.49
N ASP A 236 -11.39 -3.45 -9.88
CA ASP A 236 -11.97 -2.71 -8.77
C ASP A 236 -11.61 -3.33 -7.43
N LEU A 237 -11.38 -2.47 -6.44
CA LEU A 237 -11.10 -2.82 -5.06
C LEU A 237 -12.24 -2.33 -4.17
N SER A 238 -12.73 -3.14 -3.26
CA SER A 238 -13.72 -2.73 -2.27
C SER A 238 -13.50 -3.40 -0.93
N THR A 239 -14.11 -2.85 0.11
CA THR A 239 -14.13 -3.45 1.45
C THR A 239 -15.54 -3.83 1.87
N SER A 240 -15.73 -4.98 2.49
CA SER A 240 -17.04 -5.45 2.98
C SER A 240 -17.57 -4.68 4.20
N GLY A 241 -16.73 -3.86 4.82
CA GLY A 241 -17.06 -3.01 5.95
C GLY A 241 -16.00 -1.94 6.14
N ALA A 242 -16.03 -1.29 7.30
CA ALA A 242 -15.12 -0.20 7.60
C ALA A 242 -13.71 -0.70 7.94
N LEU A 243 -12.71 -0.05 7.34
CA LEU A 243 -11.34 -0.09 7.85
C LEU A 243 -11.30 0.76 9.13
N SER A 244 -10.59 0.30 10.16
CA SER A 244 -10.45 1.03 11.42
C SER A 244 -9.01 0.97 11.87
N ALA A 245 -8.44 2.10 12.29
CA ALA A 245 -7.11 2.19 12.84
C ALA A 245 -7.13 2.94 14.17
N GLN A 246 -6.42 2.41 15.17
CA GLN A 246 -6.16 3.12 16.42
C GLN A 246 -4.81 3.82 16.32
N VAL A 247 -4.82 5.14 16.45
CA VAL A 247 -3.64 5.99 16.27
C VAL A 247 -3.69 7.14 17.29
N PHE A 248 -2.58 7.40 17.98
CA PHE A 248 -2.45 8.50 18.96
C PHE A 248 -3.53 8.53 20.07
N GLY A 249 -4.08 7.36 20.42
CA GLY A 249 -5.14 7.21 21.44
C GLY A 249 -6.56 7.45 20.93
N GLY A 250 -6.73 7.80 19.65
CA GLY A 250 -8.03 7.90 18.98
C GLY A 250 -8.23 6.79 17.95
N THR A 251 -9.33 6.90 17.21
CA THR A 251 -9.69 5.98 16.12
C THR A 251 -9.90 6.75 14.82
N VAL A 252 -9.36 6.23 13.74
CA VAL A 252 -9.63 6.67 12.36
C VAL A 252 -10.36 5.53 11.66
N ARG A 253 -11.54 5.78 11.10
CA ARG A 253 -12.31 4.81 10.33
C ARG A 253 -12.45 5.25 8.89
N VAL A 254 -12.35 4.31 7.95
CA VAL A 254 -12.65 4.53 6.54
C VAL A 254 -13.82 3.64 6.16
N ASN A 255 -14.94 4.27 5.82
CA ASN A 255 -16.17 3.64 5.39
C ASN A 255 -16.29 3.73 3.85
N ASP A 256 -17.02 2.80 3.26
CA ASP A 256 -17.35 2.78 1.83
C ASP A 256 -16.12 2.91 0.90
N LEU A 257 -15.00 2.30 1.29
CA LEU A 257 -13.79 2.35 0.48
C LEU A 257 -14.02 1.57 -0.82
N HIS A 258 -13.89 2.29 -1.93
CA HIS A 258 -13.92 1.72 -3.26
C HIS A 258 -12.81 2.33 -4.11
N VAL A 259 -12.06 1.51 -4.85
CA VAL A 259 -11.05 1.99 -5.79
C VAL A 259 -11.30 1.36 -7.14
N GLU A 260 -11.67 2.18 -8.11
CA GLU A 260 -11.84 1.76 -9.50
C GLU A 260 -10.48 1.77 -10.20
N ASN A 261 -10.25 0.82 -11.12
CA ASN A 261 -9.01 0.72 -11.90
C ASN A 261 -7.73 0.73 -11.03
N PHE A 262 -7.70 -0.04 -9.93
CA PHE A 262 -6.62 -0.01 -8.93
C PHE A 262 -5.21 -0.21 -9.52
N PHE A 263 -5.07 -1.07 -10.53
CA PHE A 263 -3.82 -1.31 -11.27
C PHE A 263 -3.74 -0.59 -12.62
N GLY A 264 -4.72 0.25 -12.93
CA GLY A 264 -4.78 1.07 -14.14
C GLY A 264 -3.93 2.34 -14.05
N VAL A 265 -3.90 3.10 -15.13
CA VAL A 265 -3.12 4.35 -15.22
C VAL A 265 -3.78 5.50 -14.44
N LEU A 266 -5.12 5.48 -14.32
CA LEU A 266 -5.92 6.50 -13.66
C LEU A 266 -6.83 5.85 -12.58
N PRO A 267 -6.28 5.44 -11.42
CA PRO A 267 -7.10 4.89 -10.35
C PRO A 267 -7.99 5.98 -9.73
N LEU A 268 -9.24 5.63 -9.41
CA LEU A 268 -10.18 6.52 -8.72
C LEU A 268 -10.59 5.91 -7.38
N LEU A 269 -10.15 6.51 -6.29
CA LEU A 269 -10.54 6.12 -4.94
C LEU A 269 -11.74 6.95 -4.48
N ARG A 270 -12.75 6.30 -3.91
CA ARG A 270 -13.85 6.91 -3.18
C ARG A 270 -13.97 6.35 -1.76
N GLY A 271 -14.43 7.18 -0.83
CA GLY A 271 -14.74 6.73 0.52
C GLY A 271 -15.08 7.87 1.48
N ASN A 272 -15.33 7.51 2.74
CA ASN A 272 -15.59 8.43 3.83
C ASN A 272 -14.63 8.15 4.98
N VAL A 273 -14.05 9.18 5.59
CA VAL A 273 -13.14 9.06 6.74
C VAL A 273 -13.79 9.68 7.97
N GLU A 274 -13.73 9.00 9.09
CA GLU A 274 -14.15 9.49 10.40
C GLU A 274 -12.96 9.46 11.35
N ILE A 275 -12.79 10.52 12.13
CA ILE A 275 -11.72 10.67 13.11
C ILE A 275 -12.39 10.99 14.45
N SER A 276 -12.04 10.24 15.49
CA SER A 276 -12.54 10.53 16.83
C SER A 276 -11.48 10.26 17.89
N GLY A 277 -11.37 11.16 18.85
CA GLY A 277 -10.55 10.97 20.03
C GLY A 277 -9.04 11.10 19.79
N VAL A 278 -8.59 11.66 18.67
CA VAL A 278 -7.16 11.68 18.32
C VAL A 278 -6.42 12.76 19.12
N ARG A 279 -5.39 12.40 19.88
CA ARG A 279 -4.61 13.39 20.64
C ARG A 279 -3.70 14.19 19.72
N LEU A 280 -3.82 15.52 19.75
CA LEU A 280 -3.06 16.43 18.89
C LEU A 280 -1.60 16.61 19.30
N LYS A 281 -1.28 16.49 20.60
CA LYS A 281 0.06 16.79 21.08
C LYS A 281 1.14 15.89 20.45
N PRO A 282 0.99 14.55 20.43
CA PRO A 282 1.98 13.68 19.78
C PRO A 282 2.11 13.90 18.27
N LEU A 283 1.04 14.38 17.62
CA LEU A 283 1.03 14.70 16.19
C LEU A 283 1.80 15.98 15.88
N THR A 284 1.65 17.00 16.73
CA THR A 284 2.21 18.33 16.46
C THR A 284 3.62 18.50 17.02
N ASP A 285 3.94 17.86 18.15
CA ASP A 285 5.29 17.87 18.75
C ASP A 285 6.38 17.38 17.79
N ALA A 286 6.04 16.48 16.86
CA ALA A 286 7.00 15.91 15.93
C ALA A 286 7.50 16.92 14.88
N PHE A 287 6.76 17.99 14.63
CA PHE A 287 7.10 18.98 13.61
C PHE A 287 7.78 20.21 14.24
N HIS A 288 8.72 20.83 13.53
CA HIS A 288 9.26 22.14 13.89
C HIS A 288 8.22 23.27 13.82
N PHE A 289 6.97 22.94 13.51
CA PHE A 289 5.81 23.81 13.50
C PHE A 289 5.42 24.32 14.91
N GLY A 290 5.91 23.68 15.97
CA GLY A 290 5.44 23.89 17.35
C GLY A 290 4.33 22.90 17.73
N TYR A 291 3.84 22.98 18.97
CA TYR A 291 2.83 22.05 19.47
C TYR A 291 1.42 22.65 19.57
N ILE A 292 0.43 21.79 19.40
CA ILE A 292 -0.99 21.99 19.68
C ILE A 292 -1.47 20.76 20.47
N SER A 293 -2.02 20.96 21.66
CA SER A 293 -2.60 19.90 22.49
C SER A 293 -4.11 19.96 22.50
N GLY A 294 -4.76 18.83 22.69
CA GLY A 294 -6.22 18.70 22.64
C GLY A 294 -6.61 17.35 22.07
N VAL A 295 -7.92 17.10 22.00
CA VAL A 295 -8.50 15.91 21.37
C VAL A 295 -9.23 16.34 20.11
N LEU A 296 -8.90 15.71 18.98
CA LEU A 296 -9.43 16.02 17.66
C LEU A 296 -10.47 14.99 17.23
N ASP A 297 -11.62 15.51 16.84
CA ASP A 297 -12.69 14.79 16.16
C ASP A 297 -12.95 15.43 14.78
N GLY A 298 -13.49 14.65 13.86
CA GLY A 298 -13.77 15.15 12.53
C GLY A 298 -14.15 14.08 11.53
N HIS A 299 -14.35 14.52 10.30
CA HIS A 299 -14.68 13.64 9.18
C HIS A 299 -14.22 14.22 7.86
N VAL A 300 -14.08 13.35 6.87
CA VAL A 300 -13.93 13.67 5.45
C VAL A 300 -15.01 12.88 4.72
N LYS A 301 -16.00 13.59 4.20
CA LYS A 301 -17.10 13.01 3.42
C LYS A 301 -16.82 13.15 1.93
N ASN A 302 -17.36 12.21 1.14
CA ASN A 302 -17.29 12.24 -0.32
C ASN A 302 -15.86 12.39 -0.83
N LEU A 303 -14.90 11.71 -0.19
CA LEU A 303 -13.51 11.76 -0.62
C LEU A 303 -13.41 11.11 -2.00
N ALA A 304 -12.86 11.84 -2.96
CA ALA A 304 -12.50 11.36 -4.28
C ALA A 304 -11.03 11.67 -4.54
N LEU A 305 -10.22 10.63 -4.76
CA LEU A 305 -8.83 10.77 -5.19
C LEU A 305 -8.69 10.23 -6.60
N LEU A 306 -8.34 11.10 -7.55
CA LEU A 306 -7.99 10.71 -8.91
C LEU A 306 -6.48 10.61 -9.02
N ASN A 307 -5.97 9.45 -9.47
CA ASN A 307 -4.54 9.18 -9.55
C ASN A 307 -3.81 9.54 -8.23
N TRP A 308 -4.40 9.15 -7.10
CA TRP A 308 -3.91 9.41 -5.74
C TRP A 308 -3.83 10.90 -5.33
N SER A 309 -4.35 11.80 -6.15
CA SER A 309 -4.47 13.22 -5.84
C SER A 309 -5.91 13.59 -5.47
N PRO A 310 -6.15 14.43 -4.44
CA PRO A 310 -7.50 14.85 -4.09
C PRO A 310 -8.18 15.66 -5.19
N GLU A 311 -9.37 15.22 -5.59
CA GLU A 311 -10.21 15.89 -6.60
C GLU A 311 -11.42 16.57 -5.94
N ALA A 312 -12.04 15.89 -4.97
CA ALA A 312 -13.15 16.41 -4.20
C ALA A 312 -13.22 15.79 -2.79
N PHE A 313 -13.67 16.56 -1.82
CA PHE A 313 -14.06 16.09 -0.48
C PHE A 313 -14.75 17.21 0.32
N ASP A 314 -15.42 16.85 1.41
CA ASP A 314 -15.90 17.76 2.45
C ASP A 314 -15.27 17.34 3.79
N ALA A 315 -14.28 18.08 4.26
CA ALA A 315 -13.59 17.82 5.51
C ALA A 315 -14.03 18.80 6.61
N GLN A 316 -14.22 18.30 7.82
CA GLN A 316 -14.43 19.10 9.02
C GLN A 316 -13.68 18.48 10.18
N PHE A 317 -12.84 19.28 10.82
CA PHE A 317 -12.04 18.87 11.97
C PHE A 317 -12.23 19.89 13.08
N HIS A 318 -12.37 19.44 14.32
CA HIS A 318 -12.49 20.31 15.46
C HIS A 318 -11.99 19.63 16.73
N THR A 319 -11.64 20.42 17.72
CA THR A 319 -11.25 19.92 19.03
C THR A 319 -12.45 19.83 19.95
N VAL A 320 -12.50 18.74 20.71
CA VAL A 320 -13.53 18.51 21.72
C VAL A 320 -12.93 18.61 23.12
N PRO A 321 -13.62 19.26 24.08
CA PRO A 321 -13.14 19.34 25.46
C PRO A 321 -13.23 17.96 26.10
N VAL A 322 -12.10 17.46 26.62
CA VAL A 322 -12.03 16.17 27.32
C VAL A 322 -11.44 16.38 28.71
N PRO A 323 -12.09 15.93 29.79
CA PRO A 323 -11.57 16.04 31.15
C PRO A 323 -10.13 15.51 31.26
N GLY A 324 -9.25 16.29 31.87
CA GLY A 324 -7.84 15.93 32.06
C GLY A 324 -6.93 16.17 30.84
N VAL A 325 -7.47 16.59 29.69
CA VAL A 325 -6.67 16.97 28.51
C VAL A 325 -6.75 18.47 28.28
N ARG A 326 -5.59 19.15 28.34
CA ARG A 326 -5.52 20.59 28.10
C ARG A 326 -5.54 20.92 26.61
N GLN A 327 -6.23 22.00 26.26
CA GLN A 327 -6.25 22.60 24.93
C GLN A 327 -5.33 23.81 24.90
N GLU A 328 -4.13 23.62 24.36
CA GLU A 328 -3.06 24.61 24.37
C GLU A 328 -2.37 24.67 23.01
N ILE A 329 -1.92 25.86 22.62
CA ILE A 329 -1.13 26.10 21.42
C ILE A 329 0.16 26.83 21.77
N SER A 330 1.27 26.37 21.21
CA SER A 330 2.56 27.04 21.37
C SER A 330 2.66 28.31 20.54
N TYR A 331 3.48 29.25 20.98
CA TYR A 331 3.75 30.48 20.21
C TYR A 331 4.26 30.20 18.78
N ALA A 332 5.16 29.21 18.63
CA ALA A 332 5.67 28.81 17.32
C ALA A 332 4.53 28.34 16.38
N ALA A 333 3.57 27.57 16.91
CA ALA A 333 2.41 27.12 16.16
C ALA A 333 1.49 28.28 15.77
N VAL A 334 1.29 29.26 16.65
CA VAL A 334 0.54 30.49 16.32
C VAL A 334 1.21 31.21 15.14
N GLN A 335 2.51 31.49 15.24
CA GLN A 335 3.25 32.19 14.17
C GLN A 335 3.17 31.44 12.84
N ASN A 336 3.33 30.13 12.85
CA ASN A 336 3.30 29.33 11.63
C ASN A 336 1.89 29.26 11.02
N LEU A 337 0.85 29.22 11.84
CA LEU A 337 -0.53 29.28 11.36
C LEU A 337 -0.83 30.65 10.72
N THR A 338 -0.30 31.75 11.28
CA THR A 338 -0.39 33.08 10.68
C THR A 338 0.29 33.16 9.32
N ARG A 339 1.47 32.54 9.16
CA ARG A 339 2.18 32.50 7.86
C ARG A 339 1.42 31.71 6.80
N LEU A 340 0.78 30.60 7.18
CA LEU A 340 -0.06 29.80 6.28
C LEU A 340 -1.27 30.58 5.72
N GLY A 341 -1.77 31.56 6.47
CA GLY A 341 -2.90 32.41 6.10
C GLY A 341 -2.64 33.42 4.97
N GLY A 342 -1.39 33.58 4.50
CA GLY A 342 -1.07 34.41 3.34
C GLY A 342 -0.65 35.85 3.64
N GLY A 343 0.13 36.08 4.70
CA GLY A 343 1.10 37.17 4.76
C GLY A 343 0.63 38.59 4.41
N ASP A 344 -0.57 38.98 4.83
CA ASP A 344 -0.97 40.36 5.14
C ASP A 344 -2.37 40.28 5.76
N GLY A 345 -2.42 40.26 7.09
CA GLY A 345 -3.66 40.23 7.86
C GLY A 345 -4.13 38.83 8.25
N ILE A 346 -3.60 38.31 9.37
CA ILE A 346 -4.51 37.92 10.46
C ILE A 346 -4.55 39.12 11.42
N GLY A 347 -5.38 40.11 11.06
CA GLY A 347 -5.40 41.42 11.70
C GLY A 347 -6.21 41.40 12.99
N GLY A 348 -5.54 41.53 14.13
CA GLY A 348 -6.19 41.83 15.40
C GLY A 348 -5.30 41.56 16.60
N PHE A 349 -4.70 42.63 17.16
CA PHE A 349 -4.16 42.70 18.53
C PHE A 349 -2.78 42.09 18.85
N PHE A 350 -1.86 41.94 17.89
CA PHE A 350 -0.47 41.55 18.23
C PHE A 350 0.42 42.78 18.53
N GLN A 351 0.18 43.47 19.65
CA GLN A 351 1.11 44.48 20.16
C GLN A 351 2.29 43.79 20.87
N GLY A 352 3.51 44.10 20.42
CA GLY A 352 4.77 43.39 20.68
C GLY A 352 5.33 43.31 22.11
N LEU A 353 4.52 43.52 23.16
CA LEU A 353 4.97 43.46 24.56
C LEU A 353 4.68 42.12 25.27
N PHE A 354 3.63 41.38 24.88
CA PHE A 354 3.25 40.11 25.56
C PHE A 354 4.05 38.87 25.08
N LEU A 355 4.81 38.99 24.00
CA LEU A 355 5.39 37.88 23.25
C LEU A 355 6.66 37.25 23.88
N ARG A 356 7.32 37.96 24.79
CA ARG A 356 8.56 37.48 25.44
C ARG A 356 8.31 36.67 26.71
N MET A 357 7.10 36.72 27.28
CA MET A 357 6.80 36.14 28.60
C MET A 357 6.04 34.82 28.54
N PHE A 358 5.25 34.57 27.48
CA PHE A 358 4.37 33.40 27.39
C PHE A 358 4.76 32.47 26.24
N LYS A 359 5.01 31.20 26.57
CA LYS A 359 5.38 30.16 25.59
C LYS A 359 4.16 29.43 25.00
N THR A 360 3.01 29.54 25.67
CA THR A 360 1.82 28.70 25.46
C THR A 360 0.55 29.50 25.73
N PHE A 361 -0.48 29.27 24.92
CA PHE A 361 -1.80 29.91 25.00
C PHE A 361 -2.89 28.85 25.10
N ALA A 362 -3.85 29.01 26.01
CA ALA A 362 -5.01 28.14 26.10
C ALA A 362 -6.08 28.54 25.07
N TYR A 363 -6.84 27.57 24.56
CA TYR A 363 -7.91 27.83 23.61
C TYR A 363 -9.18 27.03 23.93
N ALA A 364 -10.33 27.63 23.62
CA ALA A 364 -11.65 27.04 23.84
C ALA A 364 -12.05 26.14 22.66
N HIS A 365 -11.85 26.63 21.44
CA HIS A 365 -12.23 25.92 20.22
C HIS A 365 -11.12 26.05 19.17
N LEU A 366 -10.77 24.94 18.54
CA LEU A 366 -9.93 24.87 17.35
C LEU A 366 -10.70 24.05 16.33
N GLY A 367 -10.81 24.52 15.10
CA GLY A 367 -11.43 23.74 14.03
C GLY A 367 -11.29 24.36 12.66
N MET A 368 -11.27 23.49 11.66
CA MET A 368 -11.10 23.84 10.26
C MET A 368 -11.99 22.95 9.40
N GLY A 369 -12.74 23.59 8.51
CA GLY A 369 -13.46 22.94 7.42
C GLY A 369 -12.79 23.24 6.09
N VAL A 370 -12.75 22.24 5.22
CA VAL A 370 -12.24 22.36 3.85
C VAL A 370 -13.17 21.62 2.91
N ARG A 371 -13.76 22.34 1.95
CA ARG A 371 -14.52 21.75 0.84
C ARG A 371 -13.75 21.93 -0.45
N LEU A 372 -13.27 20.83 -1.02
CA LEU A 372 -12.56 20.84 -2.31
C LEU A 372 -13.53 20.50 -3.44
N ARG A 373 -13.63 21.37 -4.45
CA ARG A 373 -14.35 21.10 -5.71
C ARG A 373 -13.61 21.78 -6.87
N HIS A 374 -13.36 21.05 -7.95
CA HIS A 374 -12.76 21.59 -9.19
C HIS A 374 -11.47 22.40 -8.95
N GLY A 375 -10.59 21.92 -8.06
CA GLY A 375 -9.33 22.57 -7.73
C GLY A 375 -9.43 23.82 -6.83
N VAL A 376 -10.62 24.20 -6.39
CA VAL A 376 -10.83 25.29 -5.43
C VAL A 376 -11.19 24.73 -4.06
N ALA A 377 -10.44 25.16 -3.04
CA ALA A 377 -10.68 24.82 -1.64
C ALA A 377 -11.44 25.96 -0.96
N GLU A 378 -12.67 25.67 -0.53
CA GLU A 378 -13.43 26.57 0.34
C GLU A 378 -13.11 26.26 1.81
N LEU A 379 -12.63 27.27 2.54
CA LEU A 379 -12.18 27.15 3.92
C LEU A 379 -13.24 27.71 4.88
N SER A 380 -13.38 27.05 6.03
CA SER A 380 -14.22 27.50 7.15
C SER A 380 -13.58 27.16 8.49
N GLY A 381 -14.15 27.70 9.58
CA GLY A 381 -13.66 27.48 10.94
C GLY A 381 -14.78 27.24 11.95
N VAL A 382 -14.48 27.38 13.23
CA VAL A 382 -15.41 27.18 14.36
C VAL A 382 -16.44 28.30 14.51
N GLY A 383 -16.19 29.45 13.87
CA GLY A 383 -17.10 30.58 13.86
C GLY A 383 -16.94 31.44 12.61
N THR A 384 -17.91 32.33 12.39
CA THR A 384 -17.89 33.33 11.33
C THR A 384 -17.59 34.70 11.91
N GLU A 385 -16.82 35.50 11.18
CA GLU A 385 -16.55 36.91 11.49
C GLU A 385 -16.78 37.75 10.23
N ASP A 386 -17.02 39.06 10.37
CA ASP A 386 -17.57 39.92 9.31
C ASP A 386 -16.87 39.79 7.94
N SER A 387 -15.55 39.60 7.95
CA SER A 387 -14.73 39.43 6.74
C SER A 387 -13.96 38.10 6.68
N GLY A 388 -14.26 37.15 7.57
CA GLY A 388 -13.45 35.95 7.75
C GLY A 388 -14.13 34.78 8.45
N PHE A 389 -13.33 33.86 8.97
CA PHE A 389 -13.75 32.71 9.76
C PHE A 389 -12.73 32.45 10.87
N VAL A 390 -13.22 32.11 12.05
CA VAL A 390 -12.39 31.86 13.23
C VAL A 390 -11.91 30.41 13.20
N ILE A 391 -10.61 30.19 13.09
CA ILE A 391 -9.99 28.85 13.11
C ILE A 391 -9.71 28.42 14.56
N LEU A 392 -9.23 29.36 15.38
CA LEU A 392 -8.91 29.14 16.78
C LEU A 392 -9.51 30.28 17.60
N GLN A 393 -10.25 29.92 18.63
CA GLN A 393 -10.77 30.84 19.64
C GLN A 393 -10.05 30.62 20.97
N GLY A 394 -9.29 31.60 21.42
CA GLY A 394 -8.50 31.56 22.65
C GLY A 394 -9.35 31.56 23.91
N GLN A 395 -8.76 31.10 25.01
CA GLN A 395 -9.40 31.02 26.32
C GLN A 395 -8.51 31.64 27.41
N GLY A 396 -9.11 32.40 28.32
CA GLY A 396 -8.41 33.01 29.43
C GLY A 396 -7.48 34.15 28.99
N LEU A 397 -6.54 34.54 29.87
CA LEU A 397 -5.52 35.53 29.56
C LEU A 397 -4.12 34.90 29.73
N PRO A 398 -3.20 35.07 28.77
CA PRO A 398 -3.36 35.81 27.51
C PRO A 398 -4.20 35.04 26.47
N ARG A 399 -5.12 35.75 25.79
CA ARG A 399 -5.99 35.21 24.74
C ARG A 399 -5.38 35.43 23.35
N VAL A 400 -5.47 34.41 22.50
CA VAL A 400 -5.11 34.51 21.08
C VAL A 400 -6.24 33.92 20.25
N ASP A 401 -6.78 34.70 19.32
CA ASP A 401 -7.73 34.24 18.31
C ASP A 401 -7.02 34.20 16.95
N ILE A 402 -7.36 33.22 16.11
CA ILE A 402 -6.78 33.06 14.78
C ILE A 402 -7.92 33.08 13.76
N VAL A 403 -7.89 34.09 12.89
CA VAL A 403 -8.94 34.39 11.91
C VAL A 403 -8.38 34.23 10.50
N GLY A 404 -9.07 33.48 9.65
CA GLY A 404 -8.79 33.40 8.22
C GLY A 404 -9.70 34.34 7.43
N TYR A 405 -9.13 35.15 6.54
CA TYR A 405 -9.90 36.09 5.70
C TYR A 405 -10.18 35.52 4.30
N ASN A 406 -9.28 34.69 3.78
CA ASN A 406 -9.42 34.06 2.48
C ASN A 406 -10.23 32.76 2.56
N ARG A 407 -11.52 32.84 2.22
CA ARG A 407 -12.42 31.67 2.20
C ARG A 407 -12.25 30.77 0.99
N ARG A 408 -11.66 31.24 -0.10
CA ARG A 408 -11.44 30.46 -1.33
C ARG A 408 -9.99 30.57 -1.73
N VAL A 409 -9.33 29.42 -1.87
CA VAL A 409 -7.92 29.34 -2.25
C VAL A 409 -7.76 28.23 -3.28
N ASN A 410 -6.83 28.41 -4.23
CA ASN A 410 -6.46 27.33 -5.13
C ASN A 410 -5.84 26.18 -4.32
N TRP A 411 -6.30 24.94 -4.57
CA TRP A 411 -5.86 23.79 -3.80
C TRP A 411 -4.35 23.52 -3.89
N ASN A 412 -3.78 23.66 -5.09
CA ASN A 412 -2.34 23.43 -5.30
C ASN A 412 -1.51 24.48 -4.58
N GLU A 413 -1.99 25.72 -4.55
CA GLU A 413 -1.35 26.80 -3.80
C GLU A 413 -1.41 26.55 -2.28
N LEU A 414 -2.56 26.12 -1.77
CA LEU A 414 -2.73 25.75 -0.36
C LEU A 414 -1.78 24.61 0.03
N LEU A 415 -1.67 23.58 -0.81
CA LEU A 415 -0.75 22.47 -0.60
C LEU A 415 0.72 22.91 -0.61
N ALA A 416 1.12 23.76 -1.55
CA ALA A 416 2.49 24.29 -1.62
C ALA A 416 2.86 25.08 -0.36
N ARG A 417 1.93 25.92 0.15
CA ARG A 417 2.10 26.66 1.41
C ARG A 417 2.23 25.72 2.61
N LEU A 418 1.39 24.69 2.68
CA LEU A 418 1.42 23.70 3.77
C LEU A 418 2.70 22.88 3.78
N GLN A 419 3.17 22.43 2.61
CA GLN A 419 4.46 21.75 2.46
C GLN A 419 5.61 22.63 2.95
N THR A 420 5.61 23.90 2.60
CA THR A 420 6.64 24.86 3.03
C THR A 420 6.64 25.03 4.55
N ALA A 421 5.48 25.16 5.19
CA ALA A 421 5.38 25.30 6.65
C ALA A 421 5.81 24.03 7.42
N MET A 422 5.60 22.84 6.85
CA MET A 422 6.05 21.58 7.49
C MET A 422 7.56 21.36 7.39
N HIS A 423 8.22 21.85 6.32
CA HIS A 423 9.66 21.70 6.10
C HIS A 423 10.48 22.90 6.59
N GLY A 424 9.85 24.04 6.81
CA GLY A 424 10.48 25.29 7.25
C GLY A 424 10.89 25.28 8.72
N GLY A 425 11.85 24.42 9.10
CA GLY A 425 12.74 24.69 10.22
C GLY A 425 13.89 25.54 9.71
N ALA A 426 14.26 26.60 10.45
CA ALA A 426 15.31 27.55 10.07
C ALA A 426 16.56 26.84 9.53
N GLN A 427 16.96 27.17 8.29
CA GLN A 427 18.36 27.01 7.92
C GLN A 427 19.16 27.93 8.84
N VAL A 428 19.76 27.36 9.87
CA VAL A 428 20.88 28.01 10.54
C VAL A 428 21.99 28.05 9.51
N GLN A 429 22.17 29.22 8.88
CA GLN A 429 23.45 29.56 8.28
C GLN A 429 24.49 29.38 9.39
N THR A 430 25.23 28.27 9.35
CA THR A 430 26.55 28.22 9.98
C THR A 430 27.44 29.12 9.14
N GLY A 431 27.40 30.41 9.46
CA GLY A 431 28.53 31.29 9.21
C GLY A 431 29.53 31.03 10.31
N GLU A 432 30.57 30.26 9.99
CA GLU A 432 31.98 30.55 10.24
C GLU A 432 32.84 29.66 9.33
#